data_AF-A0A9P0MX98-F1
#
_entry.id   AF-A0A9P0MX98-F1
#
_cell.length_a   1.000
_cell.length_b   1.000
_cell.length_c   1.000
_cell.angle_alpha   90.00
_cell.angle_beta   90.00
_cell.angle_gamma   90.00
#
_symmetry.space_group_name_H-M   'P 1'
#
loop_
_entity.id
_entity.type
_entity.pdbx_description
1 polymer ?
#
loop_
_entity_poly.entity_id
_entity_poly.type
_entity_poly.pdbx_seq_one_letter_code
_entity_poly.pdbx_strand_id
1 'polypeptide(L)'
;MQCSYLIFLAVVCTAHSVLSMSLKEISDACKKEHNFDGDLDKINYDDPEFPKEAKCTLACSFEKNGVLKADGSFDKEKDKEAVEEIVKDEVLKAKLMAAIDECDVTAKADKCEAAYEFVKCKKAKAGPH
;
A
#
# COMPACT_ATOMS: atom_id res chain seq x y z
N MET A 1 25.57 -33.53 26.37
CA MET A 1 24.31 -32.78 26.12
C MET A 1 24.65 -31.32 25.78
N GLN A 2 25.15 -31.07 24.58
CA GLN A 2 25.54 -29.71 24.13
C GLN A 2 25.22 -29.47 22.64
N CYS A 3 24.55 -30.42 21.98
CA CYS A 3 24.19 -30.34 20.56
C CYS A 3 22.78 -29.76 20.33
N SER A 4 21.92 -29.71 21.35
CA SER A 4 20.53 -29.24 21.19
C SER A 4 20.39 -27.72 21.21
N TYR A 5 21.37 -26.97 21.71
CA TYR A 5 21.27 -25.50 21.80
C TYR A 5 21.70 -24.78 20.52
N LEU A 6 22.53 -25.41 19.68
CA LEU A 6 23.02 -24.83 18.43
C LEU A 6 21.98 -24.90 17.29
N ILE A 7 21.00 -25.80 17.40
CA ILE A 7 19.95 -25.97 16.38
C ILE A 7 18.85 -24.90 16.54
N PHE A 8 18.57 -24.46 17.78
CA PHE A 8 17.55 -23.42 18.03
C PHE A 8 17.97 -22.02 17.55
N LEU A 9 19.28 -21.74 17.42
CA LEU A 9 19.76 -20.44 16.92
C LEU A 9 19.74 -20.34 15.39
N ALA A 10 19.67 -21.45 14.65
CA ALA A 10 19.62 -21.40 13.18
C ALA A 10 18.22 -21.10 12.62
N VAL A 11 17.16 -21.36 13.38
CA VAL A 11 15.76 -21.16 12.93
C VAL A 11 15.28 -19.72 13.12
N VAL A 12 15.92 -18.94 14.00
CA VAL A 12 15.49 -17.55 14.25
C VAL A 12 16.08 -16.56 13.22
N CYS A 13 17.16 -16.91 12.52
CA CYS A 13 17.82 -16.00 11.57
C CYS A 13 17.25 -15.99 10.14
N THR A 14 16.30 -16.86 9.78
CA THR A 14 15.74 -16.89 8.41
C THR A 14 14.45 -16.09 8.24
N ALA A 15 13.84 -15.60 9.33
CA ALA A 15 12.55 -14.91 9.26
C ALA A 15 12.65 -13.39 8.95
N HIS A 16 13.85 -12.81 8.91
CA HIS A 16 14.04 -11.39 8.59
C HIS A 16 15.04 -11.21 7.44
N SER A 17 14.95 -12.04 6.40
CA SER A 17 15.36 -11.58 5.08
C SER A 17 14.38 -10.49 4.65
N VAL A 18 14.57 -9.27 5.17
CA VAL A 18 13.95 -8.05 4.69
C VAL A 18 14.56 -7.80 3.32
N LEU A 19 14.11 -8.56 2.33
CA LEU A 19 14.29 -8.21 0.94
C LEU A 19 13.40 -6.98 0.74
N SER A 20 13.99 -5.79 0.81
CA SER A 20 13.28 -4.54 0.54
C SER A 20 12.84 -4.55 -0.92
N MET A 21 11.60 -4.93 -1.16
CA MET A 21 10.99 -4.88 -2.49
C MET A 21 10.77 -3.40 -2.87
N SER A 22 11.03 -3.05 -4.12
CA SER A 22 10.61 -1.75 -4.68
C SER A 22 9.08 -1.63 -4.72
N LEU A 23 8.55 -0.40 -4.77
CA LEU A 23 7.10 -0.18 -4.89
C LEU A 23 6.50 -0.86 -6.13
N LYS A 24 7.28 -0.94 -7.21
CA LYS A 24 6.88 -1.67 -8.43
C LYS A 24 6.78 -3.17 -8.19
N GLU A 25 7.78 -3.78 -7.56
CA GLU A 25 7.76 -5.22 -7.25
C GLU A 25 6.63 -5.56 -6.28
N ILE A 26 6.35 -4.68 -5.31
CA ILE A 26 5.20 -4.80 -4.41
C ILE A 26 3.89 -4.81 -5.20
N SER A 27 3.71 -3.81 -6.08
CA SER A 27 2.51 -3.70 -6.92
C SER A 27 2.32 -4.94 -7.80
N ASP A 28 3.37 -5.39 -8.49
CA ASP A 28 3.31 -6.57 -9.36
C ASP A 28 3.01 -7.87 -8.56
N ALA A 29 3.57 -8.02 -7.35
CA ALA A 29 3.27 -9.14 -6.47
C ALA A 29 1.81 -9.13 -6.00
N CYS A 30 1.29 -7.96 -5.61
CA CYS A 30 -0.09 -7.80 -5.16
C CYS A 30 -1.11 -8.02 -6.28
N LYS A 31 -0.81 -7.55 -7.49
CA LYS A 31 -1.63 -7.85 -8.69
C LYS A 31 -1.79 -9.35 -8.89
N LYS A 32 -0.68 -10.08 -8.79
CA LYS A 32 -0.69 -11.55 -8.89
C LYS A 32 -1.45 -12.20 -7.74
N GLU A 33 -1.27 -11.73 -6.51
CA GLU A 33 -1.94 -12.26 -5.32
C GLU A 33 -3.47 -12.13 -5.41
N HIS A 34 -3.96 -11.05 -6.01
CA HIS A 34 -5.39 -10.77 -6.15
C HIS A 34 -5.97 -11.01 -7.55
N ASN A 35 -5.19 -11.59 -8.47
CA ASN A 35 -5.58 -11.84 -9.87
C ASN A 35 -6.10 -10.56 -10.58
N PHE A 36 -5.42 -9.43 -10.36
CA PHE A 36 -5.74 -8.16 -10.99
C PHE A 36 -4.76 -7.85 -12.12
N ASP A 37 -5.22 -7.98 -13.36
CA ASP A 37 -4.41 -7.72 -14.57
C ASP A 37 -4.44 -6.24 -15.01
N GLY A 38 -5.18 -5.39 -14.31
CA GLY A 38 -5.35 -3.98 -14.66
C GLY A 38 -4.19 -3.08 -14.24
N ASP A 39 -4.34 -1.79 -14.55
CA ASP A 39 -3.39 -0.74 -14.22
C ASP A 39 -4.01 0.22 -13.19
N LEU A 40 -3.51 0.18 -11.95
CA LEU A 40 -3.98 1.03 -10.85
C LEU A 40 -3.75 2.52 -11.11
N ASP A 41 -2.84 2.89 -12.00
CA ASP A 41 -2.57 4.28 -12.34
C ASP A 41 -3.59 4.84 -13.35
N LYS A 42 -4.21 3.95 -14.14
CA LYS A 42 -5.13 4.32 -15.23
C LYS A 42 -6.59 3.99 -14.94
N ILE A 43 -6.87 3.26 -13.87
CA ILE A 43 -8.24 2.90 -13.50
C ILE A 43 -9.02 4.14 -13.03
N ASN A 44 -10.31 4.18 -13.36
CA ASN A 44 -11.21 5.22 -12.89
C ASN A 44 -11.63 4.92 -11.44
N TYR A 45 -11.17 5.72 -10.48
CA TYR A 45 -11.49 5.53 -9.06
C TYR A 45 -12.90 6.00 -8.69
N ASP A 46 -13.58 6.70 -9.60
CA ASP A 46 -14.97 7.12 -9.42
C ASP A 46 -15.97 6.12 -10.02
N ASP A 47 -15.49 5.03 -10.61
CA ASP A 47 -16.33 3.95 -11.12
C ASP A 47 -17.14 3.31 -9.96
N PRO A 48 -18.49 3.33 -10.02
CA PRO A 48 -19.32 2.65 -9.02
C PRO A 48 -19.12 1.13 -9.01
N GLU A 49 -18.64 0.55 -10.11
CA GLU A 49 -18.34 -0.88 -10.26
C GLU A 49 -16.85 -1.18 -10.06
N PHE A 50 -16.13 -0.34 -9.29
CA PHE A 50 -14.70 -0.50 -9.06
C PHE A 50 -14.35 -1.94 -8.61
N PRO A 51 -13.48 -2.67 -9.35
CA PRO A 51 -13.25 -4.10 -9.12
C PRO A 51 -12.74 -4.41 -7.72
N LYS A 52 -13.30 -5.45 -7.09
CA LYS A 52 -12.88 -5.89 -5.75
C LYS A 52 -11.40 -6.27 -5.72
N GLU A 53 -10.94 -6.92 -6.78
CA GLU A 53 -9.57 -7.36 -6.98
C GLU A 53 -8.61 -6.16 -6.99
N ALA A 54 -9.01 -5.04 -7.60
CA ALA A 54 -8.25 -3.80 -7.61
C ALA A 54 -8.18 -3.17 -6.20
N LYS A 55 -9.29 -3.16 -5.46
CA LYS A 55 -9.32 -2.66 -4.07
C LYS A 55 -8.38 -3.46 -3.16
N CYS A 56 -8.42 -4.78 -3.28
CA CYS A 56 -7.53 -5.64 -2.49
C CYS A 56 -6.07 -5.55 -2.93
N THR A 57 -5.81 -5.33 -4.23
CA THR A 57 -4.46 -5.04 -4.72
C THR A 57 -3.89 -3.75 -4.09
N LEU A 58 -4.72 -2.70 -3.93
CA LEU A 58 -4.33 -1.48 -3.23
C LEU A 58 -4.00 -1.75 -1.76
N ALA A 59 -4.87 -2.46 -1.05
CA ALA A 59 -4.64 -2.81 0.35
C ALA A 59 -3.35 -3.62 0.53
N CYS A 60 -3.15 -4.66 -0.28
CA CYS A 60 -1.92 -5.45 -0.30
C CYS A 60 -0.67 -4.58 -0.53
N SER A 61 -0.75 -3.63 -1.45
CA SER A 61 0.37 -2.75 -1.76
C SER A 61 0.70 -1.84 -0.59
N PHE A 62 -0.33 -1.28 0.06
CA PHE A 62 -0.17 -0.47 1.26
C PHE A 62 0.33 -1.28 2.46
N GLU A 63 -0.07 -2.53 2.63
CA GLU A 63 0.44 -3.37 3.72
C GLU A 63 1.92 -3.69 3.53
N LYS A 64 2.31 -4.11 2.32
CA LYS A 64 3.70 -4.53 2.03
C LYS A 64 4.68 -3.36 2.01
N ASN A 65 4.24 -2.14 1.67
CA ASN A 65 5.10 -0.95 1.73
C ASN A 65 5.04 -0.22 3.09
N GLY A 66 4.20 -0.68 4.02
CA GLY A 66 4.09 -0.12 5.37
C GLY A 66 3.15 1.07 5.52
N VAL A 67 2.43 1.46 4.46
CA VAL A 67 1.39 2.50 4.51
C VAL A 67 0.17 2.02 5.29
N LEU A 68 -0.29 0.78 5.15
CA LEU A 68 -1.39 0.23 5.94
C LEU A 68 -0.82 -0.65 7.05
N LYS A 69 -0.98 -0.20 8.30
CA LYS A 69 -0.48 -0.92 9.48
C LYS A 69 -1.40 -2.07 9.85
N ALA A 70 -0.85 -3.01 10.62
CA ALA A 70 -1.59 -4.18 11.08
C ALA A 70 -2.82 -3.83 11.96
N ASP A 71 -2.78 -2.69 12.66
CA ASP A 71 -3.89 -2.15 13.45
C ASP A 71 -4.96 -1.45 12.61
N GLY A 72 -4.76 -1.36 11.29
CA GLY A 72 -5.69 -0.74 10.36
C GLY A 72 -5.49 0.77 10.18
N SER A 73 -4.50 1.38 10.84
CA SER A 73 -4.18 2.78 10.62
C SER A 73 -3.30 2.99 9.39
N PHE A 74 -3.42 4.15 8.75
CA PHE A 74 -2.56 4.55 7.64
C PHE A 74 -1.36 5.35 8.13
N ASP A 75 -0.14 4.92 7.76
CA ASP A 75 1.09 5.66 7.93
C ASP A 75 1.23 6.73 6.84
N LYS A 76 0.83 7.95 7.20
CA LYS A 76 0.85 9.11 6.29
C LYS A 76 2.26 9.44 5.80
N GLU A 77 3.28 9.25 6.63
CA GLU A 77 4.66 9.55 6.24
C GLU A 77 5.18 8.52 5.24
N LYS A 78 4.87 7.22 5.42
CA LYS A 78 5.17 6.20 4.41
C LYS A 78 4.44 6.44 3.10
N ASP A 79 3.23 6.97 3.14
CA ASP A 79 2.47 7.26 1.92
C ASP A 79 3.04 8.48 1.19
N LYS A 80 3.54 9.49 1.92
CA LYS A 80 4.29 10.61 1.33
C LYS A 80 5.61 10.17 0.71
N GLU A 81 6.37 9.29 1.39
CA GLU A 81 7.58 8.67 0.83
C GLU A 81 7.26 7.93 -0.48
N ALA A 82 6.17 7.16 -0.50
CA ALA A 82 5.73 6.49 -1.71
C ALA A 82 5.41 7.51 -2.81
N VAL A 83 4.58 8.53 -2.53
CA VAL A 83 4.25 9.59 -3.50
C VAL A 83 5.49 10.26 -4.07
N GLU A 84 6.51 10.55 -3.26
CA GLU A 84 7.79 11.13 -3.71
C GLU A 84 8.50 10.23 -4.73
N GLU A 85 8.45 8.90 -4.53
CA GLU A 85 9.10 7.91 -5.40
C GLU A 85 8.37 7.71 -6.74
N ILE A 86 7.04 7.63 -6.74
CA ILE A 86 6.24 7.27 -7.92
C ILE A 86 5.74 8.47 -8.73
N VAL A 87 5.46 9.61 -8.10
CA VAL A 87 4.83 10.76 -8.78
C VAL A 87 5.90 11.72 -9.32
N LYS A 88 5.98 11.82 -10.64
CA LYS A 88 6.94 12.71 -11.33
C LYS A 88 6.42 14.13 -11.56
N ASP A 89 5.11 14.31 -11.56
CA ASP A 89 4.51 15.64 -11.72
C ASP A 89 4.57 16.37 -10.37
N GLU A 90 5.39 17.42 -10.28
CA GLU A 90 5.65 18.15 -9.04
C GLU A 90 4.40 18.87 -8.51
N VAL A 91 3.47 19.28 -9.38
CA VAL A 91 2.22 19.94 -8.98
C VAL A 91 1.27 18.92 -8.36
N LEU A 92 1.10 17.77 -9.01
CA LEU A 92 0.32 16.66 -8.49
C LEU A 92 0.93 16.12 -7.18
N LYS A 93 2.25 15.97 -7.12
CA LYS A 93 2.97 15.53 -5.94
C LYS A 93 2.65 16.43 -4.73
N ALA A 94 2.81 17.74 -4.87
CA ALA A 94 2.51 18.70 -3.81
C ALA A 94 1.04 18.62 -3.36
N LYS A 95 0.10 18.49 -4.31
CA LYS A 95 -1.33 18.32 -4.01
C LYS A 95 -1.61 17.03 -3.26
N LEU A 96 -1.01 15.91 -3.66
CA LEU A 96 -1.17 14.62 -2.98
C LEU A 96 -0.56 14.64 -1.58
N MET A 97 0.60 15.26 -1.39
CA MET A 97 1.21 15.42 -0.06
C MET A 97 0.28 16.15 0.91
N ALA A 98 -0.34 17.25 0.48
CA ALA A 98 -1.33 17.96 1.29
C ALA A 98 -2.59 17.11 1.54
N ALA A 99 -3.08 16.42 0.49
CA ALA A 99 -4.26 15.56 0.58
C ALA A 99 -4.10 14.41 1.57
N ILE A 100 -2.90 13.82 1.68
CA ILE A 100 -2.60 12.74 2.64
C ILE A 100 -2.88 13.17 4.07
N ASP A 101 -2.51 14.41 4.43
CA ASP A 101 -2.71 14.93 5.78
C ASP A 101 -4.20 15.13 6.09
N GLU A 102 -5.00 15.50 5.10
CA GLU A 102 -6.44 15.72 5.24
C GLU A 102 -7.29 14.44 5.21
N CYS A 103 -6.74 13.33 4.73
CA CYS A 103 -7.46 12.06 4.65
C CYS A 103 -7.27 11.25 5.93
N ASP A 104 -8.37 11.03 6.65
CA ASP A 104 -8.41 10.20 7.85
C ASP A 104 -9.38 9.04 7.63
N VAL A 105 -8.86 7.98 7.00
CA VAL A 105 -9.57 6.73 6.77
C VAL A 105 -8.95 5.71 7.70
N THR A 106 -9.76 5.01 8.48
CA THR A 106 -9.32 3.88 9.29
C THR A 106 -9.77 2.60 8.62
N ALA A 107 -8.92 1.56 8.63
CA ALA A 107 -9.36 0.26 8.18
C ALA A 107 -10.43 -0.27 9.13
N LYS A 108 -11.67 -0.28 8.62
CA LYS A 108 -12.79 -1.00 9.20
C LYS A 108 -12.54 -2.51 9.05
N ALA A 109 -13.56 -3.34 9.30
CA ALA A 109 -13.48 -4.78 9.10
C ALA A 109 -13.01 -5.23 7.69
N ASP A 110 -13.06 -4.34 6.69
CA ASP A 110 -12.57 -4.57 5.33
C ASP A 110 -11.42 -3.62 4.96
N LYS A 111 -10.22 -4.18 4.84
CA LYS A 111 -9.01 -3.46 4.45
C LYS A 111 -8.99 -3.05 2.98
N CYS A 112 -9.62 -3.84 2.11
CA CYS A 112 -9.70 -3.54 0.68
C CYS A 112 -10.52 -2.27 0.46
N GLU A 113 -11.69 -2.18 1.12
CA GLU A 113 -12.51 -0.96 1.06
C GLU A 113 -11.80 0.25 1.68
N ALA A 114 -11.12 0.08 2.81
CA ALA A 114 -10.40 1.18 3.44
C ALA A 114 -9.27 1.74 2.55
N ALA A 115 -8.50 0.87 1.89
CA ALA A 115 -7.46 1.29 0.95
C ALA A 115 -8.05 2.07 -0.23
N TYR A 116 -9.17 1.60 -0.76
CA TYR A 116 -9.89 2.29 -1.83
C TYR A 116 -10.43 3.66 -1.38
N GLU A 117 -11.10 3.73 -0.23
CA GLU A 117 -11.61 4.98 0.36
C GLU A 117 -10.48 5.99 0.60
N PHE A 118 -9.31 5.53 1.06
CA PHE A 118 -8.15 6.37 1.26
C PHE A 118 -7.64 6.98 -0.05
N VAL A 119 -7.48 6.18 -1.11
CA VAL A 119 -7.07 6.70 -2.43
C VAL A 119 -8.11 7.66 -3.02
N LYS A 120 -9.42 7.35 -2.90
CA LYS A 120 -10.48 8.27 -3.33
C LYS A 120 -10.40 9.61 -2.61
N CYS A 121 -10.21 9.58 -1.29
CA CYS A 121 -10.05 10.80 -0.52
C CYS A 121 -8.89 11.64 -1.04
N LYS A 122 -7.71 11.01 -1.24
CA LYS A 122 -6.52 11.71 -1.77
C LYS A 122 -6.79 12.34 -3.14
N LYS A 123 -7.42 11.61 -4.05
CA LYS A 123 -7.78 12.12 -5.39
C LYS A 123 -8.77 13.28 -5.32
N ALA A 124 -9.83 13.16 -4.52
CA ALA A 124 -10.83 14.21 -4.37
C ALA A 124 -10.22 15.51 -3.81
N LYS A 125 -9.28 15.39 -2.86
CA LYS A 125 -8.59 16.52 -2.24
C LYS A 125 -7.51 17.14 -3.12
N ALA A 126 -6.76 16.34 -3.87
CA ALA A 126 -5.80 16.83 -4.85
C ALA A 126 -6.46 17.57 -6.02
N GLY A 127 -7.74 17.27 -6.28
CA GLY A 127 -8.53 17.88 -7.34
C GLY A 127 -8.12 17.37 -8.73
N PRO A 128 -8.73 17.92 -9.80
CA PRO A 128 -8.39 17.53 -11.17
C PRO A 128 -6.91 17.80 -11.47
N HIS A 129 -6.33 16.86 -12.21
CA HIS A 129 -5.00 16.89 -12.81
C HIS A 129 -5.18 16.63 -14.31
#